data_AF-A0A924IL12-F1
#
_entry.id   AF-A0A924IL12-F1
#
_cell.length_a   1.000
_cell.length_b   1.000
_cell.length_c   1.000
_cell.angle_alpha   90.00
_cell.angle_beta   90.00
_cell.angle_gamma   90.00
#
_symmetry.space_group_name_H-M   'P 1'
#
loop_
_entity.id
_entity.type
_entity.pdbx_description
1 polymer ?
#
loop_
_entity_poly.entity_id
_entity_poly.type
_entity_poly.pdbx_seq_one_letter_code
_entity_poly.pdbx_strand_id
1 'polypeptide(L)'
;MRIAFYHKVSRVWDGRTADGEPLGGTQTAIIGLTRALAALGHDVLVFGTPAAPIVCDGVSYHGASALPTVLRQAPIDVLVSVVNTELFRLGIKAPLNLFWSHNDYRHFLEGEAADLHATLAEDLARRAHKVIAVSDWHADLLRQVFQLPADHVWATRNGVAPADLPARP
;
A
#
# COMPACT_ATOMS: atom_id res chain seq x y z
N MET A 1 -10.85 -5.31 13.08
CA MET A 1 -9.57 -4.57 13.10
C MET A 1 -9.77 -3.27 12.36
N ARG A 2 -9.01 -2.23 12.74
CA ARG A 2 -8.92 -0.96 12.03
C ARG A 2 -7.64 -0.94 11.20
N ILE A 3 -7.80 -0.94 9.88
CA ILE A 3 -6.73 -1.13 8.90
C ILE A 3 -6.61 0.14 8.05
N ALA A 4 -5.44 0.76 8.05
CA ALA A 4 -5.16 1.95 7.27
C ALA A 4 -4.24 1.63 6.09
N PHE A 5 -4.66 1.96 4.88
CA PHE A 5 -3.83 1.98 3.69
C PHE A 5 -3.39 3.40 3.40
N TYR A 6 -2.14 3.56 2.98
CA TYR A 6 -1.60 4.84 2.56
C TYR A 6 -1.02 4.74 1.17
N HIS A 7 -1.52 5.54 0.25
CA HIS A 7 -1.03 5.60 -1.12
C HIS A 7 -1.23 7.01 -1.68
N LYS A 8 -0.17 7.80 -1.63
CA LYS A 8 -0.20 9.20 -2.08
C LYS A 8 0.47 9.30 -3.45
N VAL A 9 -0.32 9.75 -4.42
CA VAL A 9 0.08 10.01 -5.80
C VAL A 9 -0.47 11.36 -6.26
N SER A 10 -0.01 11.90 -7.38
CA SER A 10 -0.48 13.19 -7.88
C SER A 10 -1.91 13.15 -8.45
N ARG A 11 -2.34 12.01 -8.99
CA ARG A 11 -3.67 11.82 -9.56
C ARG A 11 -4.73 11.78 -8.46
N VAL A 12 -5.87 12.42 -8.68
CA VAL A 12 -7.06 12.29 -7.83
C VAL A 12 -7.72 10.93 -8.05
N TRP A 13 -8.00 10.19 -6.98
CA TRP A 13 -8.70 8.90 -7.07
C TRP A 13 -9.36 8.51 -5.74
N ASP A 14 -10.39 7.66 -5.84
CA ASP A 14 -11.10 7.02 -4.73
C ASP A 14 -11.64 5.64 -5.17
N GLY A 15 -12.46 5.00 -4.33
CA GLY A 15 -13.03 3.69 -4.60
C GLY A 15 -13.92 3.58 -5.84
N ARG A 16 -14.45 4.69 -6.37
CA ARG A 16 -15.34 4.71 -7.54
C ARG A 16 -14.65 5.11 -8.83
N THR A 17 -13.39 5.53 -8.78
CA THR A 17 -12.68 6.02 -9.97
C THR A 17 -12.62 4.98 -11.09
N ALA A 18 -12.51 3.69 -10.74
CA ALA A 18 -12.49 2.59 -11.71
C ALA A 18 -13.82 2.40 -12.47
N ASP A 19 -14.94 2.96 -11.97
CA ASP A 19 -16.26 2.81 -12.58
C ASP A 19 -16.42 3.69 -13.84
N GLY A 20 -15.62 4.76 -13.95
CA GLY A 20 -15.72 5.72 -15.06
C GLY A 20 -14.41 6.01 -15.78
N GLU A 21 -13.26 5.65 -15.20
CA GLU A 21 -11.94 5.97 -15.74
C GLU A 21 -10.95 4.82 -15.58
N PRO A 22 -9.98 4.67 -16.51
CA PRO A 22 -8.91 3.70 -16.34
C PRO A 22 -8.06 4.04 -15.11
N LEU A 23 -7.70 3.02 -14.34
CA LEU A 23 -6.91 3.13 -13.12
C LEU A 23 -5.67 2.24 -13.21
N GLY A 24 -4.59 2.61 -12.51
CA GLY A 24 -3.39 1.80 -12.47
C GLY A 24 -3.59 0.51 -11.66
N GLY A 25 -2.72 -0.48 -11.90
CA GLY A 25 -2.80 -1.78 -11.22
C GLY A 25 -2.68 -1.66 -9.70
N THR A 26 -1.85 -0.74 -9.19
CA THR A 26 -1.69 -0.48 -7.75
C THR A 26 -2.99 0.02 -7.13
N GLN A 27 -3.61 1.07 -7.69
CA GLN A 27 -4.86 1.60 -7.12
C GLN A 27 -6.00 0.59 -7.26
N THR A 28 -6.07 -0.15 -8.37
CA THR A 28 -7.06 -1.22 -8.57
C THR A 28 -6.91 -2.31 -7.50
N ALA A 29 -5.68 -2.73 -7.22
CA ALA A 29 -5.38 -3.71 -6.17
C ALA A 29 -5.74 -3.19 -4.77
N ILE A 30 -5.47 -1.90 -4.48
CA ILE A 30 -5.90 -1.28 -3.22
C ILE A 30 -7.42 -1.35 -3.09
N ILE A 31 -8.17 -0.88 -4.09
CA ILE A 31 -9.64 -0.87 -4.08
C ILE A 31 -10.20 -2.28 -3.86
N GLY A 32 -9.71 -3.27 -4.62
CA GLY A 32 -10.18 -4.65 -4.50
C GLY A 32 -9.92 -5.24 -3.10
N LEU A 33 -8.71 -5.07 -2.58
CA LEU A 33 -8.33 -5.60 -1.27
C LEU A 33 -9.07 -4.88 -0.13
N THR A 34 -9.17 -3.56 -0.16
CA THR A 34 -9.83 -2.79 0.90
C THR A 34 -11.32 -3.09 0.97
N ARG A 35 -11.99 -3.21 -0.18
CA ARG A 35 -13.39 -3.65 -0.28
C ARG A 35 -13.58 -5.05 0.31
N ALA A 36 -12.72 -6.01 -0.05
CA ALA A 36 -12.80 -7.36 0.49
C ALA A 36 -12.61 -7.39 2.02
N LEU A 37 -11.67 -6.61 2.56
CA LEU A 37 -11.46 -6.49 4.00
C LEU A 37 -12.65 -5.82 4.71
N ALA A 38 -13.25 -4.79 4.11
CA ALA A 38 -14.45 -4.15 4.64
C ALA A 38 -15.65 -5.11 4.65
N ALA A 39 -15.83 -5.91 3.59
CA ALA A 39 -16.87 -6.93 3.50
C ALA A 39 -16.71 -8.05 4.55
N LEU A 40 -15.47 -8.29 5.02
CA LEU A 40 -15.18 -9.18 6.16
C LEU A 40 -15.44 -8.53 7.53
N GLY A 41 -15.97 -7.30 7.57
CA GLY A 41 -16.32 -6.58 8.80
C GLY A 41 -15.17 -5.81 9.44
N HIS A 42 -14.09 -5.52 8.70
CA HIS A 42 -13.02 -4.65 9.17
C HIS A 42 -13.34 -3.17 8.93
N ASP A 43 -12.80 -2.31 9.79
CA ASP A 43 -12.85 -0.86 9.63
C ASP A 43 -11.66 -0.44 8.76
N VAL A 44 -11.91 -0.13 7.49
CA VAL A 44 -10.87 0.07 6.48
C VAL A 44 -10.81 1.53 6.04
N LEU A 45 -9.61 2.10 6.15
CA LEU A 45 -9.32 3.49 5.80
C LEU A 45 -8.30 3.52 4.66
N VAL A 46 -8.50 4.40 3.69
CA VAL A 46 -7.55 4.67 2.62
C VAL A 46 -7.17 6.14 2.65
N PHE A 47 -5.89 6.42 2.84
CA PHE A 47 -5.31 7.75 2.83
C PHE A 47 -4.56 7.96 1.53
N GLY A 48 -5.12 8.79 0.65
CA GLY A 48 -4.56 9.06 -0.68
C GLY A 48 -4.91 10.45 -1.14
N THR A 49 -5.47 10.56 -2.34
CA THR A 49 -5.79 11.84 -2.99
C THR A 49 -7.23 11.90 -3.50
N PRO A 50 -8.26 11.54 -2.71
CA PRO A 50 -9.63 11.76 -3.12
C PRO A 50 -9.93 13.26 -3.21
N ALA A 51 -10.88 13.65 -4.07
CA ALA A 51 -11.30 15.05 -4.20
C ALA A 51 -11.89 15.61 -2.89
N ALA A 52 -12.60 14.75 -2.15
CA ALA A 52 -13.14 15.00 -0.83
C ALA A 52 -13.22 13.69 -0.05
N PRO A 53 -13.28 13.71 1.30
CA PRO A 53 -13.52 12.51 2.08
C PRO A 53 -14.82 11.81 1.64
N ILE A 54 -14.77 10.50 1.44
CA ILE A 54 -15.90 9.72 0.91
C ILE A 54 -15.88 8.28 1.45
N VAL A 55 -17.06 7.66 1.54
CA VAL A 55 -17.20 6.22 1.81
C VAL A 55 -17.68 5.50 0.55
N CYS A 56 -16.98 4.44 0.18
CA CYS A 56 -17.31 3.58 -0.96
C CYS A 56 -17.22 2.12 -0.49
N ASP A 57 -18.32 1.38 -0.62
CA ASP A 57 -18.37 -0.07 -0.31
C ASP A 57 -17.80 -0.43 1.07
N GLY A 58 -18.14 0.40 2.08
CA GLY A 58 -17.69 0.22 3.46
C GLY A 58 -16.26 0.70 3.75
N VAL A 59 -15.53 1.22 2.76
CA VAL A 59 -14.17 1.77 2.91
C VAL A 59 -14.21 3.29 3.00
N SER A 60 -13.54 3.86 3.99
CA SER A 60 -13.43 5.32 4.18
C SER A 60 -12.18 5.87 3.50
N TYR A 61 -12.35 6.72 2.49
CA TYR A 61 -11.28 7.39 1.76
C TYR A 61 -11.07 8.81 2.30
N HIS A 62 -9.82 9.15 2.57
CA HIS A 62 -9.41 10.45 3.10
C HIS A 62 -8.21 11.00 2.32
N GLY A 63 -8.08 12.32 2.30
CA GLY A 63 -6.84 12.96 1.87
C GLY A 63 -5.68 12.55 2.76
N ALA A 64 -4.48 12.34 2.18
CA ALA A 64 -3.28 11.92 2.90
C ALA A 64 -2.93 12.86 4.08
N SER A 65 -3.23 14.16 3.98
CA SER A 65 -3.03 15.14 5.04
C SER A 65 -3.95 14.96 6.24
N ALA A 66 -5.06 14.25 6.11
CA ALA A 66 -6.00 13.98 7.20
C ALA A 66 -5.50 12.87 8.15
N LEU A 67 -4.49 12.11 7.74
CA LEU A 67 -3.99 10.95 8.49
C LEU A 67 -3.68 11.27 9.97
N PRO A 68 -2.90 12.30 10.34
CA PRO A 68 -2.63 12.59 11.74
C PRO A 68 -3.89 12.90 12.55
N THR A 69 -4.89 13.54 11.94
CA THR A 69 -6.15 13.88 12.61
C THR A 69 -6.99 12.63 12.86
N VAL A 70 -7.12 11.76 11.86
CA VAL A 70 -7.89 10.52 11.98
C VAL A 70 -7.25 9.56 12.99
N LEU A 71 -5.92 9.46 13.00
CA LEU A 71 -5.20 8.59 13.95
C LEU A 71 -5.29 9.07 15.41
N ARG A 72 -5.55 10.36 15.66
CA ARG A 72 -5.81 10.87 17.02
C ARG A 72 -7.18 10.46 17.56
N GLN A 73 -8.14 10.15 16.68
CA GLN A 73 -9.50 9.79 17.08
C GLN A 73 -9.59 8.33 17.49
N ALA A 74 -8.87 7.45 16.80
CA ALA A 74 -8.81 6.03 17.11
C ALA A 74 -7.48 5.42 16.67
N PRO A 75 -6.86 4.55 17.48
CA PRO A 75 -5.66 3.83 17.08
C PRO A 75 -5.96 2.86 15.93
N ILE A 76 -4.94 2.60 15.10
CA ILE A 76 -5.01 1.60 14.04
C ILE A 76 -4.27 0.34 14.46
N ASP A 77 -4.78 -0.82 14.04
CA ASP A 77 -4.16 -2.12 14.30
C ASP A 77 -3.08 -2.44 13.27
N VAL A 78 -3.36 -2.07 12.01
CA VAL A 78 -2.51 -2.35 10.86
C VAL A 78 -2.37 -1.10 10.00
N LEU A 79 -1.13 -0.75 9.66
CA LEU A 79 -0.79 0.26 8.67
C LEU A 79 -0.16 -0.41 7.45
N VAL A 80 -0.71 -0.17 6.26
CA VAL A 80 -0.17 -0.63 4.99
C VAL A 80 0.25 0.58 4.17
N SER A 81 1.56 0.80 4.05
CA SER A 81 2.11 1.83 3.18
C SER A 81 2.37 1.25 1.81
N VAL A 82 1.71 1.77 0.78
CA VAL A 82 1.79 1.23 -0.60
C VAL A 82 2.76 2.10 -1.39
N VAL A 83 3.93 1.56 -1.73
CA VAL A 83 5.07 2.19 -2.43
C VAL A 83 5.65 3.48 -1.83
N ASN A 84 5.01 4.10 -0.84
CA ASN A 84 5.50 5.29 -0.14
C ASN A 84 6.16 4.90 1.21
N THR A 85 7.33 5.43 1.57
CA THR A 85 7.92 5.23 2.93
C THR A 85 7.77 6.44 3.85
N GLU A 86 7.17 7.54 3.37
CA GLU A 86 7.06 8.80 4.11
C GLU A 86 6.37 8.63 5.47
N LEU A 87 5.40 7.72 5.58
CA LEU A 87 4.71 7.43 6.85
C LEU A 87 5.61 6.87 7.93
N PHE A 88 6.59 6.05 7.56
CA PHE A 88 7.52 5.47 8.51
C PHE A 88 8.40 6.54 9.15
N ARG A 89 8.73 7.59 8.40
CA ARG A 89 9.51 8.74 8.87
C ARG A 89 8.68 9.70 9.72
N LEU A 90 7.37 9.78 9.49
CA LEU A 90 6.43 10.52 10.36
C LEU A 90 6.21 9.85 11.73
N GLY A 91 6.79 8.67 11.97
CA GLY A 91 6.73 8.00 13.27
C GLY A 91 5.34 7.45 13.61
N ILE A 92 4.49 7.25 12.60
CA ILE A 92 3.18 6.62 12.79
C ILE A 92 3.41 5.16 13.18
N LYS A 93 2.91 4.78 14.36
CA LYS A 93 3.04 3.43 14.89
C LYS A 93 1.69 2.74 14.87
N ALA A 94 1.62 1.61 14.18
CA ALA A 94 0.61 0.58 14.39
C ALA A 94 1.29 -0.67 14.98
N PRO A 95 0.55 -1.55 15.68
CA PRO A 95 1.04 -2.88 16.03
C PRO A 95 1.64 -3.63 14.83
N LEU A 96 1.09 -3.44 13.63
CA LEU A 96 1.63 -4.00 12.40
C LEU A 96 1.80 -2.94 11.30
N ASN A 97 3.05 -2.53 11.02
CA ASN A 97 3.41 -1.68 9.89
C ASN A 97 3.93 -2.51 8.71
N LEU A 98 3.28 -2.42 7.57
CA LEU A 98 3.57 -3.16 6.35
C LEU A 98 3.95 -2.20 5.23
N PHE A 99 4.94 -2.56 4.42
CA PHE A 99 5.23 -1.89 3.15
C PHE A 99 4.83 -2.78 2.00
N TRP A 100 3.81 -2.40 1.24
CA TRP A 100 3.37 -3.17 0.07
C TRP A 100 4.01 -2.61 -1.21
N SER A 101 4.94 -3.37 -1.76
CA SER A 101 5.66 -3.00 -2.98
C SER A 101 4.91 -3.43 -4.23
N HIS A 102 4.86 -2.53 -5.21
CA HIS A 102 4.41 -2.81 -6.58
C HIS A 102 5.52 -2.54 -7.62
N ASN A 103 6.70 -2.08 -7.18
CA ASN A 103 7.84 -1.77 -8.05
C ASN A 103 8.98 -2.75 -7.78
N ASP A 104 9.74 -3.08 -8.81
CA ASP A 104 10.83 -4.05 -8.74
C ASP A 104 12.18 -3.45 -8.28
N TYR A 105 12.30 -2.12 -8.32
CA TYR A 105 13.46 -1.33 -7.90
C TYR A 105 14.81 -1.79 -8.47
N ARG A 106 14.83 -2.49 -9.61
CA ARG A 106 16.06 -3.07 -10.17
C ARG A 106 17.13 -2.01 -10.49
N HIS A 107 16.71 -0.83 -10.92
CA HIS A 107 17.58 0.29 -11.25
C HIS A 107 18.54 0.68 -10.11
N PHE A 108 18.19 0.41 -8.83
CA PHE A 108 19.10 0.63 -7.71
C PHE A 108 20.32 -0.30 -7.73
N LEU A 109 20.20 -1.50 -8.29
CA LEU A 109 21.35 -2.41 -8.47
C LEU A 109 22.35 -1.88 -9.51
N GLU A 110 21.90 -0.98 -10.39
CA GLU A 110 22.71 -0.33 -11.41
C GLU A 110 23.35 0.98 -10.88
N GLY A 111 23.12 1.31 -9.61
CA GLY A 111 23.67 2.50 -8.94
C GLY A 111 22.85 3.77 -9.15
N GLU A 112 21.68 3.70 -9.77
CA GLU A 112 20.80 4.86 -9.92
C GLU A 112 20.29 5.34 -8.55
N ALA A 113 20.27 6.66 -8.36
CA ALA A 113 19.69 7.31 -7.17
C ALA A 113 20.15 6.70 -5.83
N ALA A 114 21.46 6.48 -5.66
CA ALA A 114 22.05 5.82 -4.48
C ALA A 114 21.57 6.38 -3.12
N ASP A 115 21.41 7.71 -3.00
CA ASP A 115 20.91 8.32 -1.76
C ASP A 115 19.45 7.93 -1.45
N LEU A 116 18.61 7.84 -2.49
CA LEU A 116 17.23 7.39 -2.36
C LEU A 116 17.19 5.90 -2.02
N HIS A 117 18.03 5.09 -2.66
CA HIS A 117 18.15 3.66 -2.36
C HIS A 117 18.53 3.42 -0.91
N ALA A 118 19.57 4.10 -0.40
CA ALA A 118 20.01 3.98 0.99
C ALA A 118 18.90 4.39 1.98
N THR A 119 18.21 5.50 1.69
CA THR A 119 17.08 5.97 2.52
C THR A 119 15.94 4.95 2.56
N LEU A 120 15.54 4.41 1.40
CA LEU A 120 14.48 3.40 1.31
C LEU A 120 14.90 2.10 2.02
N ALA A 121 16.12 1.63 1.80
CA ALA A 121 16.63 0.42 2.45
C ALA A 121 16.59 0.56 3.98
N GLU A 122 17.03 1.71 4.53
CA GLU A 122 16.97 1.96 5.97
C GLU A 122 15.52 1.99 6.49
N ASP A 123 14.62 2.72 5.80
CA ASP A 123 13.21 2.80 6.19
C ASP A 123 12.57 1.41 6.22
N LEU A 124 12.80 0.58 5.21
CA LEU A 124 12.23 -0.76 5.12
C LEU A 124 12.82 -1.71 6.16
N ALA A 125 14.13 -1.67 6.41
CA ALA A 125 14.79 -2.54 7.37
C ALA A 125 14.41 -2.20 8.82
N ARG A 126 14.24 -0.91 9.14
CA ARG A 126 14.07 -0.46 10.54
C ARG A 126 12.63 -0.17 10.94
N ARG A 127 11.76 0.14 9.98
CA ARG A 127 10.44 0.74 10.30
C ARG A 127 9.25 -0.03 9.73
N ALA A 128 9.44 -0.76 8.63
CA ALA A 128 8.46 -1.75 8.20
C ALA A 128 8.67 -3.04 9.00
N HIS A 129 7.62 -3.60 9.58
CA HIS A 129 7.71 -4.93 10.20
C HIS A 129 7.85 -6.01 9.14
N LYS A 130 7.19 -5.83 7.99
CA LYS A 130 7.31 -6.69 6.80
C LYS A 130 7.19 -5.88 5.51
N VAL A 131 7.88 -6.36 4.49
CA VAL A 131 7.72 -5.93 3.10
C VAL A 131 6.87 -6.96 2.38
N ILE A 132 5.79 -6.54 1.74
CA ILE A 132 4.91 -7.40 0.96
C ILE A 132 5.29 -7.29 -0.51
N ALA A 133 5.64 -8.43 -1.10
CA ALA A 133 5.89 -8.61 -2.52
C ALA A 133 4.70 -9.31 -3.17
N VAL A 134 4.51 -9.10 -4.48
CA VAL A 134 3.39 -9.64 -5.26
C VAL A 134 3.67 -10.98 -5.96
N SER A 135 4.85 -11.56 -5.71
CA SER A 135 5.25 -12.90 -6.14
C SER A 135 6.53 -13.32 -5.42
N ASP A 136 6.89 -14.61 -5.49
CA ASP A 136 8.16 -15.12 -4.95
C ASP A 136 9.36 -14.49 -5.66
N TRP A 137 9.31 -14.39 -6.99
CA TRP A 137 10.33 -13.69 -7.78
C TRP A 137 10.52 -12.24 -7.33
N HIS A 138 9.41 -11.53 -7.09
CA HIS A 138 9.47 -10.14 -6.62
C HIS A 138 10.04 -10.07 -5.20
N ALA A 139 9.70 -11.03 -4.32
CA ALA A 139 10.26 -11.10 -2.98
C ALA A 139 11.78 -11.29 -3.01
N ASP A 140 12.28 -12.19 -3.85
CA ASP A 140 13.71 -12.46 -4.05
C ASP A 140 14.44 -11.20 -4.50
N LEU A 141 13.87 -10.50 -5.48
CA LEU A 141 14.44 -9.25 -5.99
C LEU A 141 14.46 -8.15 -4.93
N LEU A 142 13.38 -7.93 -4.17
CA LEU A 142 13.36 -6.93 -3.11
C LEU A 142 14.37 -7.23 -2.00
N ARG A 143 14.55 -8.52 -1.65
CA ARG A 143 15.59 -8.95 -0.71
C ARG A 143 16.98 -8.60 -1.22
N GLN A 144 17.24 -8.83 -2.50
CA GLN A 144 18.52 -8.48 -3.12
C GLN A 144 18.71 -6.96 -3.19
N VAL A 145 17.72 -6.21 -3.67
CA VAL A 145 17.80 -4.75 -3.84
C VAL A 145 18.02 -4.07 -2.49
N PHE A 146 17.22 -4.41 -1.48
CA PHE A 146 17.24 -3.71 -0.20
C PHE A 146 18.04 -4.44 0.89
N GLN A 147 18.70 -5.56 0.55
CA GLN A 147 19.50 -6.37 1.48
C GLN A 147 18.70 -6.78 2.73
N LEU A 148 17.43 -7.17 2.54
CA LEU A 148 16.51 -7.51 3.63
C LEU A 148 16.61 -8.99 4.02
N PRO A 149 16.41 -9.33 5.33
CA PRO A 149 16.32 -10.72 5.78
C PRO A 149 15.20 -11.48 5.08
N ALA A 150 15.38 -12.79 4.93
CA ALA A 150 14.42 -13.65 4.22
C ALA A 150 13.02 -13.63 4.85
N ASP A 151 12.94 -13.62 6.18
CA ASP A 151 11.68 -13.58 6.92
C ASP A 151 11.04 -12.19 6.92
N HIS A 152 11.76 -11.15 6.51
CA HIS A 152 11.26 -9.77 6.46
C HIS A 152 10.37 -9.50 5.24
N VAL A 153 10.49 -10.32 4.19
CA VAL A 153 9.74 -10.16 2.95
C VAL A 153 8.70 -11.29 2.81
N TRP A 154 7.43 -10.91 2.72
CA TRP A 154 6.32 -11.83 2.49
C TRP A 154 5.88 -11.77 1.04
N ALA A 155 5.86 -12.92 0.37
CA ALA A 155 5.25 -13.05 -0.93
C ALA A 155 3.74 -13.32 -0.77
N THR A 156 2.94 -12.53 -1.48
CA THR A 156 1.53 -12.81 -1.73
C THR A 156 1.26 -12.73 -3.22
N ARG A 157 0.15 -13.28 -3.72
CA ARG A 157 -0.27 -13.10 -5.11
C ARG A 157 -1.29 -11.97 -5.18
N ASN A 158 -1.17 -11.10 -6.18
CA ASN A 158 -2.25 -10.17 -6.48
C ASN A 158 -3.50 -10.97 -6.91
N GLY A 159 -4.64 -10.61 -6.32
CA GLY A 159 -5.95 -11.06 -6.77
C GLY A 159 -6.53 -10.06 -7.77
N VAL A 160 -7.45 -10.55 -8.60
CA VAL A 160 -8.34 -9.73 -9.41
C VAL A 160 -9.77 -10.16 -9.10
N ALA A 161 -10.72 -9.22 -9.07
CA ALA A 161 -12.11 -9.61 -8.96
C ALA A 161 -12.50 -10.33 -10.26
N PRO A 162 -13.11 -11.52 -10.21
CA PRO A 162 -13.52 -12.22 -11.44
C PRO A 162 -14.46 -11.39 -12.32
N ALA A 163 -15.24 -10.48 -11.72
CA ALA A 163 -16.13 -9.56 -12.41
C ALA A 163 -15.39 -8.51 -13.27
N ASP A 164 -14.11 -8.23 -12.97
CA ASP A 164 -13.29 -7.26 -13.71
C ASP A 164 -12.63 -7.90 -14.95
N LEU A 165 -12.73 -9.22 -15.09
CA LEU A 165 -12.19 -9.93 -16.25
C LEU A 165 -13.24 -10.01 -17.35
N PRO A 166 -12.85 -9.83 -18.63
CA PRO A 166 -13.77 -10.07 -19.73
C PRO A 166 -14.30 -11.50 -19.67
N ALA A 167 -15.57 -11.68 -20.03
CA ALA A 167 -16.12 -13.01 -20.23
C ALA A 167 -15.22 -13.77 -21.22
N ARG A 168 -14.90 -15.03 -20.89
CA ARG A 168 -14.16 -15.87 -21.84
C ARG A 168 -14.97 -15.95 -23.14
N PRO A 169 -14.32 -15.76 -24.31
CA PRO A 169 -14.99 -15.88 -25.60
C PRO A 169 -15.58 -17.27 -25.82
#